data_AF-A0A521HXY6-F1
#
_entry.id   AF-A0A521HXY6-F1
#
_cell.length_a   1.000
_cell.length_b   1.000
_cell.length_c   1.000
_cell.angle_alpha   90.00
_cell.angle_beta   90.00
_cell.angle_gamma   90.00
#
_symmetry.space_group_name_H-M   'P 1'
#
loop_
_entity.id
_entity.type
_entity.pdbx_description
1 polymer ?
#
loop_
_entity_poly.entity_id
_entity_poly.type
_entity_poly.pdbx_seq_one_letter_code
_entity_poly.pdbx_strand_id
1 'polypeptide(L)'
;MMASLLTHGNIQKSKVLKYYFPNQRKIDSLAEEESQLSYIKKLPFVNLVNIIPYMHDASIWFSRDNNDVLIRFWTDYHEDEIGILSGSFRFVDAKMYGFQRVLKSGHIGKFNKDIKNLSWGYEEFYKVNNSHCLTLIVFDESYSNYKTGIYGLLVTIKFRDLVVESNL
;
A
#
# COMPACT_ATOMS: atom_id res chain seq x y z
N MET A 1 -17.66 7.09 -14.49
CA MET A 1 -17.26 7.90 -13.32
C MET A 1 -15.74 8.05 -13.39
N MET A 2 -15.17 9.25 -13.51
CA MET A 2 -13.70 9.43 -13.48
C MET A 2 -13.19 8.91 -12.13
N ALA A 3 -12.34 7.88 -12.14
CA ALA A 3 -11.77 7.33 -10.92
C ALA A 3 -10.93 8.43 -10.25
N SER A 4 -11.31 8.85 -9.04
CA SER A 4 -10.57 9.83 -8.26
C SER A 4 -9.45 9.14 -7.48
N LEU A 5 -8.30 9.79 -7.32
CA LEU A 5 -7.22 9.28 -6.46
C LEU A 5 -7.71 9.09 -5.02
N LEU A 6 -7.28 8.01 -4.37
CA LEU A 6 -7.54 7.70 -2.96
C LEU A 6 -6.72 8.57 -2.00
N THR A 7 -6.60 9.85 -2.34
CA THR A 7 -5.97 10.91 -1.54
C THR A 7 -6.83 12.17 -1.46
N HIS A 8 -7.88 12.23 -2.30
CA HIS A 8 -8.75 13.40 -2.45
C HIS A 8 -10.20 13.05 -2.06
N GLY A 9 -10.39 12.16 -1.08
CA GLY A 9 -11.72 11.60 -0.82
C GLY A 9 -11.86 10.87 0.51
N ASN A 10 -12.86 9.99 0.54
CA ASN A 10 -13.13 9.10 1.67
C ASN A 10 -12.64 7.70 1.31
N ILE A 11 -12.01 7.01 2.26
CA ILE A 11 -11.50 5.65 2.08
C ILE A 11 -12.60 4.64 1.73
N GLN A 12 -13.86 4.93 2.06
CA GLN A 12 -15.03 4.13 1.68
C GLN A 12 -15.21 3.94 0.17
N LYS A 13 -14.55 4.77 -0.65
CA LYS A 13 -14.56 4.66 -2.11
C LYS A 13 -13.57 3.62 -2.64
N SER A 14 -12.65 3.17 -1.80
CA SER A 14 -11.68 2.13 -2.18
C SER A 14 -12.40 0.78 -2.31
N LYS A 15 -11.85 -0.09 -3.16
CA LYS A 15 -12.41 -1.42 -3.36
C LYS A 15 -12.09 -2.36 -2.21
N VAL A 16 -10.85 -2.29 -1.73
CA VAL A 16 -10.30 -3.24 -0.75
C VAL A 16 -10.07 -2.55 0.59
N LEU A 17 -9.33 -1.43 0.56
CA LEU A 17 -8.89 -0.76 1.79
C LEU A 17 -10.03 -0.35 2.73
N LYS A 18 -11.23 -0.08 2.22
CA LYS A 18 -12.41 0.28 3.04
C LYS A 18 -12.71 -0.74 4.15
N TYR A 19 -12.36 -2.01 3.98
CA TYR A 19 -12.65 -3.09 4.93
C TYR A 19 -11.63 -3.23 6.06
N TYR A 20 -10.43 -2.67 5.92
CA TYR A 20 -9.43 -2.69 7.01
C TYR A 20 -9.78 -1.74 8.16
N PHE A 21 -10.89 -1.00 8.06
CA PHE A 21 -11.33 -0.08 9.09
C PHE A 21 -12.47 -0.67 9.92
N PRO A 22 -12.34 -0.69 11.26
CA PRO A 22 -13.07 -1.57 12.19
C PRO A 22 -14.61 -1.37 12.26
N ASN A 23 -15.17 -0.42 11.54
CA ASN A 23 -16.61 -0.15 11.51
C ASN A 23 -17.32 -0.68 10.26
N GLN A 24 -16.62 -1.40 9.37
CA GLN A 24 -17.21 -1.95 8.14
C GLN A 24 -17.26 -3.49 8.22
N ARG A 25 -18.41 -4.07 7.85
CA ARG A 25 -18.71 -5.52 7.91
C ARG A 25 -17.59 -6.36 7.29
N LYS A 26 -17.16 -7.41 8.01
CA LYS A 26 -16.23 -8.48 7.56
C LYS A 26 -16.86 -9.47 6.56
N ILE A 27 -17.47 -9.01 5.46
CA ILE A 27 -18.21 -9.88 4.53
C ILE A 27 -17.89 -9.36 3.12
N ASP A 28 -17.12 -9.98 2.21
CA ASP A 28 -16.65 -11.36 1.99
C ASP A 28 -15.13 -11.34 1.69
N SER A 29 -14.29 -11.51 2.71
CA SER A 29 -12.83 -11.29 2.58
C SER A 29 -12.17 -12.16 1.51
N LEU A 30 -12.59 -13.41 1.36
CA LEU A 30 -11.99 -14.36 0.42
C LEU A 30 -12.24 -13.99 -1.04
N ALA A 31 -13.49 -13.72 -1.43
CA ALA A 31 -13.82 -13.41 -2.82
C ALA A 31 -13.22 -12.07 -3.28
N GLU A 32 -13.11 -11.10 -2.37
CA GLU A 32 -12.52 -9.79 -2.66
C GLU A 32 -10.99 -9.83 -2.69
N GLU A 33 -10.35 -10.61 -1.80
CA GLU A 33 -8.92 -10.90 -1.85
C GLU A 33 -8.54 -11.63 -3.13
N GLU A 34 -9.33 -12.65 -3.52
CA GLU A 34 -9.18 -13.33 -4.81
C GLU A 34 -9.36 -12.37 -5.99
N SER A 35 -10.31 -11.44 -5.90
CA SER A 35 -10.54 -10.41 -6.92
C SER A 35 -9.36 -9.45 -7.04
N GLN A 36 -8.76 -9.03 -5.91
CA GLN A 36 -7.56 -8.21 -5.89
C GLN A 36 -6.37 -8.95 -6.47
N LEU A 37 -6.10 -10.18 -6.04
CA LEU A 37 -5.04 -11.02 -6.58
C LEU A 37 -5.24 -11.24 -8.09
N SER A 38 -6.47 -11.48 -8.53
CA SER A 38 -6.83 -11.60 -9.95
C SER A 38 -6.60 -10.31 -10.73
N TYR A 39 -6.81 -9.15 -10.12
CA TYR A 39 -6.47 -7.85 -10.73
C TYR A 39 -4.95 -7.66 -10.81
N ILE A 40 -4.22 -7.95 -9.73
CA ILE A 40 -2.75 -7.86 -9.68
C ILE A 40 -2.12 -8.75 -10.74
N LYS A 41 -2.61 -9.99 -10.91
CA LYS A 41 -2.18 -10.93 -11.96
C LYS A 41 -2.34 -10.39 -13.38
N LYS A 42 -3.25 -9.44 -13.60
CA LYS A 42 -3.50 -8.80 -14.90
C LYS A 42 -2.70 -7.51 -15.10
N LEU A 43 -1.98 -7.04 -14.07
CA LEU A 43 -1.10 -5.89 -14.21
C LEU A 43 0.13 -6.28 -15.03
N PRO A 44 0.72 -5.33 -15.78
CA PRO A 44 1.88 -5.60 -16.62
C PRO A 44 3.19 -5.76 -15.83
N PHE A 45 3.14 -5.78 -14.50
CA PHE A 45 4.31 -5.74 -13.63
C PHE A 45 4.75 -7.15 -13.28
N VAL A 46 5.82 -7.59 -13.94
CA VAL A 46 6.46 -8.90 -13.70
C VAL A 46 6.88 -9.01 -12.23
N ASN A 47 6.78 -10.21 -11.66
CA ASN A 47 7.12 -10.55 -10.27
C ASN A 47 6.22 -9.96 -9.17
N LEU A 48 5.38 -8.96 -9.45
CA LEU A 48 4.52 -8.35 -8.43
C LEU A 48 3.64 -9.39 -7.70
N VAL A 49 3.02 -10.30 -8.46
CA VAL A 49 2.15 -11.36 -7.89
C VAL A 49 2.90 -12.32 -6.97
N ASN A 50 4.21 -12.52 -7.19
CA ASN A 50 5.00 -13.46 -6.40
C ASN A 50 5.37 -12.86 -5.04
N ILE A 51 5.50 -11.53 -4.95
CA ILE A 51 5.97 -10.86 -3.73
C ILE A 51 4.82 -10.40 -2.85
N ILE A 52 3.75 -9.86 -3.43
CA ILE A 52 2.63 -9.26 -2.67
C ILE A 52 2.11 -10.13 -1.51
N PRO A 53 1.93 -11.47 -1.65
CA PRO A 53 1.49 -12.32 -0.55
C PRO A 53 2.39 -12.28 0.70
N TYR A 54 3.66 -11.91 0.53
CA TYR A 54 4.70 -11.85 1.55
C TYR A 54 5.05 -10.42 1.97
N MET A 55 4.19 -9.45 1.66
CA MET A 55 4.44 -8.06 2.00
C MET A 55 3.81 -7.66 3.31
N HIS A 56 2.79 -8.37 3.80
CA HIS A 56 2.16 -8.01 5.07
C HIS A 56 3.18 -8.04 6.21
N ASP A 57 3.21 -6.97 6.99
CA ASP A 57 4.14 -6.70 8.09
C ASP A 57 5.62 -6.54 7.71
N ALA A 58 5.96 -6.58 6.41
CA ALA A 58 7.33 -6.32 5.96
C ALA A 58 7.79 -4.91 6.34
N SER A 59 9.00 -4.78 6.88
CA SER A 59 9.62 -3.47 7.12
C SER A 59 9.91 -2.79 5.80
N ILE A 60 9.57 -1.51 5.68
CA ILE A 60 9.72 -0.75 4.44
C ILE A 60 10.35 0.62 4.61
N TRP A 61 11.08 1.04 3.57
CA TRP A 61 11.73 2.35 3.51
C TRP A 61 11.46 3.01 2.17
N PHE A 62 11.01 4.26 2.23
CA PHE A 62 10.79 5.10 1.06
C PHE A 62 12.05 5.90 0.76
N SER A 63 12.43 5.95 -0.50
CA SER A 63 13.42 6.89 -1.01
C SER A 63 12.99 7.42 -2.37
N ARG A 64 13.60 8.52 -2.80
CA ARG A 64 13.41 9.08 -4.13
C ARG A 64 14.72 9.04 -4.89
N ASP A 65 14.62 8.68 -6.15
CA ASP A 65 15.73 8.74 -7.10
C ASP A 65 15.20 9.41 -8.38
N ASN A 66 15.61 10.66 -8.61
CA ASN A 66 15.08 11.49 -9.69
C ASN A 66 13.53 11.57 -9.68
N ASN A 67 12.88 11.09 -10.73
CA ASN A 67 11.42 11.04 -10.86
C ASN A 67 10.83 9.73 -10.34
N ASP A 68 11.65 8.83 -9.79
CA ASP A 68 11.19 7.53 -9.32
C ASP A 68 10.99 7.55 -7.80
N VAL A 69 10.06 6.70 -7.36
CA VAL A 69 9.88 6.39 -5.95
C VAL A 69 10.34 4.96 -5.73
N LEU A 70 11.20 4.75 -4.75
CA LEU A 70 11.71 3.43 -4.39
C LEU A 70 11.16 3.05 -3.01
N ILE A 71 10.51 1.90 -2.93
CA ILE A 71 10.18 1.25 -1.66
C ILE A 71 11.09 0.04 -1.53
N ARG A 72 12.00 0.07 -0.57
CA ARG A 72 12.76 -1.13 -0.16
C ARG A 72 11.96 -1.88 0.89
N PHE A 73 12.04 -3.20 0.87
CA PHE A 73 11.39 -4.03 1.87
C PHE A 73 12.34 -5.10 2.41
N TRP A 74 12.06 -5.50 3.64
CA TRP A 74 12.74 -6.58 4.34
C TRP A 74 11.75 -7.25 5.30
N THR A 75 11.76 -8.57 5.34
CA THR A 75 10.97 -9.36 6.28
C THR A 75 11.64 -10.71 6.50
N ASP A 76 11.36 -11.33 7.65
CA ASP A 76 11.95 -12.60 8.06
C ASP A 76 10.86 -13.64 8.32
N TYR A 77 10.73 -14.61 7.41
CA TYR A 77 9.77 -15.70 7.47
C TYR A 77 10.42 -16.96 8.03
N HIS A 78 10.93 -16.88 9.26
CA HIS A 78 11.55 -18.02 9.95
C HIS A 78 10.62 -19.23 10.08
N GLU A 79 9.30 -19.03 10.12
CA GLU A 79 8.31 -20.10 10.30
C GLU A 79 7.97 -20.84 8.99
N ASP A 80 8.21 -20.24 7.82
CA ASP A 80 7.75 -20.75 6.52
C ASP A 80 8.85 -21.33 5.61
N GLU A 81 10.06 -21.57 6.14
CA GLU A 81 11.28 -22.01 5.39
C GLU A 81 11.74 -21.07 4.26
N ILE A 82 11.04 -19.96 4.01
CA ILE A 82 11.39 -18.92 3.03
C ILE A 82 12.64 -18.13 3.47
N GLY A 83 12.82 -17.99 4.79
CA GLY A 83 13.91 -17.20 5.37
C GLY A 83 13.72 -15.71 5.15
N ILE A 84 14.83 -15.00 4.91
CA ILE A 84 14.81 -13.55 4.73
C ILE A 84 14.35 -13.22 3.32
N LEU A 85 13.24 -12.49 3.21
CA LEU A 85 12.76 -11.90 1.97
C LEU A 85 13.10 -10.41 1.96
N SER A 86 13.81 -9.97 0.92
CA SER A 86 14.19 -8.56 0.75
C SER A 86 14.25 -8.16 -0.71
N GLY A 87 14.07 -6.87 -0.96
CA GLY A 87 14.02 -6.37 -2.32
C GLY A 87 13.56 -4.93 -2.43
N SER A 88 13.07 -4.58 -3.62
CA SER A 88 12.54 -3.24 -3.86
C SER A 88 11.45 -3.18 -4.93
N PHE A 89 10.57 -2.20 -4.76
CA PHE A 89 9.62 -1.72 -5.74
C PHE A 89 10.10 -0.36 -6.25
N ARG A 90 10.50 -0.28 -7.51
CA ARG A 90 10.84 0.98 -8.18
C ARG A 90 9.68 1.43 -9.05
N PHE A 91 8.98 2.46 -8.58
CA PHE A 91 7.90 3.12 -9.31
C PHE A 91 8.50 4.17 -10.24
N VAL A 92 8.43 3.91 -11.54
CA VAL A 92 9.05 4.72 -12.59
C VAL A 92 8.15 5.91 -12.95
N ASP A 93 8.76 7.09 -13.06
CA ASP A 93 8.05 8.36 -13.36
C ASP A 93 6.85 8.54 -12.42
N ALA A 94 7.16 8.55 -11.12
CA ALA A 94 6.21 8.42 -10.05
C ALA A 94 6.03 9.72 -9.25
N LYS A 95 4.78 9.95 -8.86
CA LYS A 95 4.38 11.01 -7.93
C LYS A 95 3.80 10.40 -6.67
N MET A 96 4.53 10.54 -5.57
CA MET A 96 4.02 10.25 -4.23
C MET A 96 3.27 11.47 -3.66
N TYR A 97 2.05 11.25 -3.19
CA TYR A 97 1.14 12.29 -2.68
C TYR A 97 1.29 12.56 -1.18
N GLY A 98 2.44 12.20 -0.61
CA GLY A 98 2.74 12.28 0.81
C GLY A 98 1.94 11.28 1.65
N PHE A 99 2.21 11.28 2.94
CA PHE A 99 1.48 10.47 3.91
C PHE A 99 0.21 11.18 4.35
N GLN A 100 -0.83 10.39 4.57
CA GLN A 100 -2.17 10.84 4.89
C GLN A 100 -2.71 10.03 6.05
N ARG A 101 -3.48 10.68 6.92
CA ARG A 101 -4.23 10.00 7.98
C ARG A 101 -5.65 9.75 7.50
N VAL A 102 -6.22 8.62 7.89
CA VAL A 102 -7.64 8.38 7.72
C VAL A 102 -8.33 8.63 9.06
N LEU A 103 -9.35 9.49 9.08
CA LEU A 103 -10.09 9.83 10.29
C LEU A 103 -11.12 8.74 10.63
N LYS A 104 -11.65 8.73 11.87
CA LYS A 104 -12.78 7.86 12.28
C LYS A 104 -13.95 7.86 11.29
N SER A 105 -14.20 8.99 10.64
CA SER A 105 -15.25 9.18 9.65
C SER A 105 -14.96 8.57 8.28
N GLY A 106 -13.76 8.02 8.05
CA GLY A 106 -13.26 7.57 6.76
C GLY A 106 -12.70 8.70 5.88
N HIS A 107 -12.79 9.96 6.31
CA HIS A 107 -12.21 11.08 5.58
C HIS A 107 -10.67 11.03 5.60
N ILE A 108 -10.04 11.31 4.47
CA ILE A 108 -8.59 11.31 4.31
C ILE A 108 -8.05 12.73 4.48
N GLY A 109 -7.14 12.91 5.43
CA GLY A 109 -6.48 14.19 5.70
C GLY A 109 -4.96 14.08 5.58
N LYS A 110 -4.29 15.23 5.42
CA LYS A 110 -2.81 15.27 5.37
C LYS A 110 -2.18 14.83 6.70
N PHE A 111 -1.02 14.18 6.61
CA PHE A 111 -0.15 13.86 7.73
C PHE A 111 1.19 14.59 7.57
N ASN A 112 1.60 15.33 8.59
CA ASN A 112 2.75 16.25 8.52
C ASN A 112 3.82 15.96 9.59
N LYS A 113 3.76 14.81 10.26
CA LYS A 113 4.79 14.43 11.24
C LYS A 113 5.85 13.57 10.57
N ASP A 114 7.03 13.57 11.17
CA ASP A 114 8.09 12.66 10.79
C ASP A 114 7.68 11.20 11.05
N ILE A 115 8.13 10.34 10.15
CA ILE A 115 7.85 8.90 10.15
C ILE A 115 9.18 8.19 10.25
N LYS A 116 9.23 7.12 11.05
CA LYS A 116 10.47 6.40 11.32
C LYS A 116 10.47 5.01 10.74
N ASN A 117 9.78 4.09 11.42
CA ASN A 117 9.77 2.67 11.09
C ASN A 117 8.42 2.35 10.49
N LEU A 118 8.40 2.04 9.21
CA LEU A 118 7.17 1.68 8.52
C LEU A 118 7.13 0.17 8.29
N SER A 119 5.97 -0.43 8.54
CA SER A 119 5.62 -1.73 8.01
C SER A 119 4.57 -1.61 6.92
N TRP A 120 4.65 -2.52 5.95
CA TRP A 120 3.68 -2.64 4.88
C TRP A 120 2.42 -3.31 5.43
N GLY A 121 1.31 -2.57 5.39
CA GLY A 121 0.02 -3.08 5.82
C GLY A 121 -0.75 -3.68 4.67
N TYR A 122 -1.53 -2.83 3.99
CA TYR A 122 -2.47 -3.27 2.98
C TYR A 122 -2.45 -2.37 1.76
N GLU A 123 -2.45 -2.98 0.59
CA GLU A 123 -2.38 -2.29 -0.68
C GLU A 123 -3.69 -2.32 -1.49
N GLU A 124 -3.83 -1.33 -2.36
CA GLU A 124 -4.80 -1.34 -3.45
C GLU A 124 -4.15 -0.78 -4.71
N PHE A 125 -4.08 -1.62 -5.75
CA PHE A 125 -3.68 -1.21 -7.08
C PHE A 125 -4.91 -0.83 -7.91
N TYR A 126 -4.83 0.29 -8.63
CA TYR A 126 -5.91 0.77 -9.48
C TYR A 126 -5.38 1.68 -10.60
N LYS A 127 -6.25 2.06 -11.53
CA LYS A 127 -5.94 3.02 -12.60
C LYS A 127 -6.77 4.29 -12.45
N VAL A 128 -6.10 5.42 -12.68
CA VAL A 128 -6.75 6.73 -12.82
C VAL A 128 -6.25 7.34 -14.12
N ASN A 129 -7.16 7.49 -15.09
CA ASN A 129 -6.84 7.86 -16.48
C ASN A 129 -5.79 6.90 -17.07
N ASN A 130 -4.68 7.42 -17.60
CA ASN A 130 -3.61 6.64 -18.23
C ASN A 130 -2.45 6.28 -17.27
N SER A 131 -2.67 6.32 -15.96
CA SER A 131 -1.62 6.02 -14.99
C SER A 131 -2.06 4.96 -13.99
N HIS A 132 -1.08 4.19 -13.54
CA HIS A 132 -1.25 3.25 -12.45
C HIS A 132 -1.13 3.98 -11.11
N CYS A 133 -1.83 3.45 -10.11
CA CYS A 133 -1.81 3.96 -8.76
C CYS A 133 -1.68 2.79 -7.80
N LEU A 134 -0.81 2.95 -6.81
CA LEU A 134 -0.74 2.13 -5.61
C LEU A 134 -1.18 3.03 -4.47
N THR A 135 -2.19 2.63 -3.73
CA THR A 135 -2.45 3.17 -2.40
C THR A 135 -2.10 2.11 -1.37
N LEU A 136 -1.25 2.47 -0.42
CA LEU A 136 -0.76 1.57 0.62
C LEU A 136 -1.13 2.14 1.99
N ILE A 137 -1.68 1.29 2.85
CA ILE A 137 -1.73 1.50 4.29
C ILE A 137 -0.38 1.02 4.84
N VAL A 138 0.33 1.92 5.52
CA VAL A 138 1.56 1.62 6.25
C VAL A 138 1.31 1.84 7.74
N PHE A 139 1.95 1.03 8.57
CA PHE A 139 1.92 1.24 10.02
C PHE A 139 3.25 1.81 10.47
N ASP A 140 3.21 2.81 11.33
CA ASP A 140 4.41 3.34 11.97
C ASP A 140 4.49 2.79 13.38
N GLU A 141 5.55 2.06 13.71
CA GLU A 141 5.76 1.45 15.04
C GLU A 141 5.80 2.50 16.15
N SER A 142 6.20 3.73 15.83
CA SER A 142 6.24 4.86 16.77
C SER A 142 4.89 5.56 16.91
N TYR A 143 3.93 5.25 16.04
CA TYR A 143 2.58 5.80 16.10
C TYR A 143 1.75 5.02 17.11
N SER A 144 1.87 5.43 18.38
CA SER A 144 1.07 4.87 19.45
C SER A 144 -0.40 4.87 19.07
N ASN A 145 -1.02 3.70 19.25
CA ASN A 145 -2.44 3.54 19.14
C ASN A 145 -3.11 4.67 19.95
N TYR A 146 -4.06 5.37 19.31
CA TYR A 146 -5.04 6.28 19.92
C TYR A 146 -4.73 7.79 19.97
N LYS A 147 -5.34 8.49 19.01
CA LYS A 147 -6.40 9.50 19.28
C LYS A 147 -7.39 9.70 18.11
N THR A 148 -7.16 9.09 16.94
CA THR A 148 -8.06 9.19 15.78
C THR A 148 -8.24 7.85 15.05
N GLY A 149 -9.10 6.96 15.54
CA GLY A 149 -9.95 6.06 14.73
C GLY A 149 -9.40 4.90 13.92
N ILE A 150 -8.18 4.99 13.40
CA ILE A 150 -7.62 4.07 12.43
C ILE A 150 -6.15 3.84 12.76
N TYR A 151 -5.74 2.58 12.67
CA TYR A 151 -4.36 2.12 12.82
C TYR A 151 -3.67 2.25 11.46
N GLY A 152 -2.81 3.25 11.25
CA GLY A 152 -2.00 3.36 10.02
C GLY A 152 -2.18 4.65 9.21
N LEU A 153 -1.21 4.89 8.33
CA LEU A 153 -1.13 6.01 7.40
C LEU A 153 -1.35 5.50 5.98
N LEU A 154 -2.00 6.32 5.17
CA LEU A 154 -2.21 6.07 3.75
C LEU A 154 -1.14 6.81 2.96
N VAL A 155 -0.51 6.13 2.01
CA VAL A 155 0.36 6.72 0.99
C VAL A 155 -0.12 6.30 -0.39
N THR A 156 -0.21 7.25 -1.30
CA THR A 156 -0.53 6.96 -2.70
C THR A 156 0.63 7.37 -3.59
N ILE A 157 1.01 6.43 -4.45
CA ILE A 157 1.99 6.61 -5.51
C ILE A 157 1.26 6.44 -6.83
N LYS A 158 1.27 7.49 -7.65
CA LYS A 158 0.85 7.42 -9.06
C LYS A 158 2.10 7.21 -9.90
N PHE A 159 2.09 6.27 -10.83
CA PHE A 159 3.29 5.89 -11.57
C PHE A 159 2.96 5.43 -12.99
N ARG A 160 3.97 5.43 -13.85
CA ARG A 160 3.87 4.93 -15.23
C ARG A 160 4.14 3.44 -15.29
N ASP A 161 5.20 3.00 -14.65
CA ASP A 161 5.67 1.61 -14.65
C ASP A 161 6.21 1.20 -13.28
N LEU A 162 6.32 -0.10 -13.03
CA LEU A 162 6.81 -0.67 -11.79
C LEU A 162 7.80 -1.80 -12.09
N VAL A 163 9.03 -1.64 -11.60
CA VAL A 163 10.05 -2.68 -11.59
C VAL A 163 10.12 -3.29 -10.19
N VAL A 164 10.08 -4.62 -10.12
CA VAL A 164 10.10 -5.39 -8.88
C VAL A 164 11.34 -6.27 -8.85
N GLU A 165 12.18 -6.09 -7.83
CA GLU A 165 13.39 -6.87 -7.60
C GLU A 165 13.31 -7.54 -6.23
N SER A 166 13.67 -8.83 -6.13
CA SER A 166 13.72 -9.58 -4.88
C SER A 166 14.74 -10.71 -4.92
N ASN A 167 15.05 -11.23 -3.74
CA ASN A 167 15.76 -12.49 -3.57
C ASN A 167 14.85 -13.74 -3.54
N LEU A 168 13.53 -13.57 -3.72
CA LEU A 168 12.58 -14.66 -3.99
C LEU A 168 12.75 -15.22 -5.40
#